data_AF-A0A7K4A060-F1
#
_entry.id   AF-A0A7K4A060-F1
#
_cell.length_a   1.000
_cell.length_b   1.000
_cell.length_c   1.000
_cell.angle_alpha   90.00
_cell.angle_beta   90.00
_cell.angle_gamma   90.00
#
_symmetry.space_group_name_H-M   'P 1'
#
loop_
_entity.id
_entity.type
_entity.pdbx_description
1 polymer ?
#
loop_
_entity_poly.entity_id
_entity_poly.type
_entity_poly.pdbx_seq_one_letter_code
_entity_poly.pdbx_strand_id
1 'polypeptide(L)'
;MKSILNEGKAYSLISSCEKECDVLIALLEMVIPDWDRVEYILEGRPRMGAEGWHAIYDLFCRFNESHPGESIFPGGLWLSMGFVKDEQLSPWEVDCSDMKFAFK
;
A
#
# COMPACT_ATOMS: atom_id res chain seq x y z
N MET A 1 -14.17 4.63 -4.09
CA MET A 1 -14.46 4.94 -2.68
C MET A 1 -13.21 5.56 -2.11
N LYS A 2 -13.35 6.70 -1.43
CA LYS A 2 -12.20 7.43 -0.85
C LYS A 2 -12.11 7.23 0.66
N SER A 3 -10.90 7.12 1.17
CA SER A 3 -10.59 6.99 2.60
C SER A 3 -9.30 7.71 2.94
N ILE A 4 -9.01 7.91 4.23
CA ILE A 4 -7.72 8.42 4.69
C ILE A 4 -6.91 7.25 5.25
N LEU A 5 -5.74 7.00 4.70
CA LEU A 5 -4.81 6.00 5.21
C LEU A 5 -4.14 6.57 6.47
N ASN A 6 -4.26 5.85 7.59
CA ASN A 6 -3.71 6.32 8.85
C ASN A 6 -2.18 6.21 8.84
N GLU A 7 -1.51 7.36 8.78
CA GLU A 7 -0.06 7.49 8.77
C GLU A 7 0.60 6.69 9.90
N GLY A 8 0.21 6.92 11.16
CA GLY A 8 0.81 6.26 12.32
C GLY A 8 0.71 4.72 12.28
N LYS A 9 -0.40 4.18 11.77
CA LYS A 9 -0.55 2.75 11.52
C LYS A 9 0.38 2.27 10.40
N ALA A 10 0.50 3.02 9.31
CA ALA A 10 1.41 2.66 8.20
C ALA A 10 2.86 2.54 8.66
N TYR A 11 3.34 3.48 9.48
CA TYR A 11 4.67 3.41 10.10
C TYR A 11 4.81 2.20 11.04
N SER A 12 3.76 1.90 11.81
CA SER A 12 3.78 0.78 12.76
C SER A 12 3.87 -0.57 12.05
N LEU A 13 3.20 -0.74 10.90
CA LEU A 13 3.20 -1.97 10.12
C LEU A 13 4.61 -2.40 9.72
N ILE A 14 5.42 -1.47 9.22
CA ILE A 14 6.79 -1.75 8.76
C ILE A 14 7.71 -2.23 9.87
N SER A 15 7.46 -1.81 11.10
CA SER A 15 8.26 -2.27 12.25
C SER A 15 7.83 -3.66 12.73
N SER A 16 6.65 -4.13 12.34
CA SER A 16 6.07 -5.39 12.81
C SER A 16 6.07 -6.52 11.78
N CYS A 17 6.17 -6.22 10.49
CA CYS A 17 6.18 -7.20 9.43
C CYS A 17 7.58 -7.79 9.22
N GLU A 18 7.65 -9.08 8.89
CA GLU A 18 8.92 -9.76 8.56
C GLU A 18 9.22 -9.76 7.06
N LYS A 19 8.20 -9.56 6.21
CA LYS A 19 8.31 -9.56 4.74
C LYS A 19 7.70 -8.34 4.11
N GLU A 20 8.25 -7.90 2.98
CA GLU A 20 7.75 -6.72 2.27
C GLU A 20 6.32 -6.92 1.73
N CYS A 21 5.96 -8.16 1.37
CA CYS A 21 4.61 -8.48 0.90
C CYS A 21 3.56 -8.32 1.99
N ASP A 22 3.92 -8.63 3.25
CA ASP A 22 2.99 -8.55 4.38
C ASP A 22 2.65 -7.08 4.68
N VAL A 23 3.63 -6.18 4.52
CA VAL A 23 3.40 -4.73 4.60
C VAL A 23 2.39 -4.28 3.54
N LEU A 24 2.59 -4.70 2.28
CA LEU A 24 1.68 -4.31 1.19
C LEU A 24 0.26 -4.82 1.42
N ILE A 25 0.11 -6.08 1.87
CA ILE A 25 -1.19 -6.67 2.19
C ILE A 25 -1.88 -5.90 3.33
N ALA A 26 -1.15 -5.57 4.40
CA ALA A 26 -1.71 -4.82 5.51
C ALA A 26 -2.14 -3.39 5.11
N LEU A 27 -1.39 -2.73 4.21
CA LEU A 27 -1.80 -1.43 3.65
C LEU A 27 -3.08 -1.54 2.82
N LEU A 28 -3.23 -2.62 2.04
CA LEU A 28 -4.44 -2.90 1.25
C LEU A 28 -5.65 -3.15 2.17
N GLU A 29 -5.49 -3.96 3.22
CA GLU A 29 -6.52 -4.24 4.23
C GLU A 29 -7.04 -2.96 4.91
N MET A 30 -6.17 -1.96 5.11
CA MET A 30 -6.57 -0.69 5.72
C MET A 30 -7.49 0.17 4.85
N VAL A 31 -7.47 0.01 3.53
CA VAL A 31 -8.15 0.94 2.59
C VAL A 31 -9.21 0.28 1.71
N ILE A 32 -9.12 -1.03 1.52
CA ILE A 32 -10.11 -1.79 0.75
C ILE A 32 -11.26 -2.18 1.69
N PRO A 33 -12.51 -1.83 1.34
CA PRO A 33 -13.66 -2.17 2.17
C PRO A 33 -13.94 -3.66 2.07
N ASP A 34 -14.49 -4.24 3.15
CA ASP A 34 -14.87 -5.65 3.20
C ASP A 34 -13.71 -6.60 2.81
N TRP A 35 -12.46 -6.24 3.15
CA TRP A 35 -11.25 -7.00 2.80
C TRP A 35 -11.38 -8.50 3.07
N ASP A 36 -11.95 -8.89 4.21
CA ASP A 36 -12.17 -10.29 4.60
C ASP A 36 -13.00 -11.11 3.60
N ARG A 37 -13.86 -10.42 2.84
CA ARG A 37 -14.75 -11.00 1.83
C ARG A 37 -14.13 -11.02 0.45
N VAL A 38 -13.06 -10.26 0.20
CA VAL A 38 -12.37 -10.23 -1.08
C VAL A 38 -11.66 -11.56 -1.29
N GLU A 39 -11.89 -12.17 -2.45
CA GLU A 39 -11.17 -13.37 -2.91
C GLU A 39 -10.08 -13.00 -3.92
N TYR A 40 -10.39 -12.09 -4.86
CA TYR A 40 -9.44 -11.60 -5.86
C TYR A 40 -9.63 -10.11 -6.14
N ILE A 41 -8.53 -9.41 -6.41
CA ILE A 41 -8.53 -8.10 -7.09
C ILE A 41 -8.41 -8.38 -8.58
N LEU A 42 -9.48 -8.10 -9.33
CA LEU A 42 -9.57 -8.40 -10.76
C LEU A 42 -8.90 -7.31 -11.61
N GLU A 43 -9.12 -6.05 -11.25
CA GLU A 43 -8.62 -4.88 -11.98
C GLU A 43 -8.34 -3.72 -11.03
N GLY A 44 -7.42 -2.85 -11.45
CA GLY A 44 -7.12 -1.59 -10.76
C GLY A 44 -6.11 -1.73 -9.61
N ARG A 45 -5.69 -0.57 -9.09
CA ARG A 45 -4.87 -0.41 -7.89
C ARG A 45 -5.37 0.82 -7.12
N PRO A 46 -5.24 0.86 -5.78
CA PRO A 46 -5.58 2.05 -5.04
C PRO A 46 -4.75 3.24 -5.54
N ARG A 47 -5.36 4.41 -5.63
CA ARG A 47 -4.67 5.68 -5.94
C ARG A 47 -4.44 6.43 -4.65
N MET A 48 -3.30 7.10 -4.48
CA MET A 48 -2.96 7.79 -3.23
C MET A 48 -2.34 9.16 -3.49
N GLY A 49 -2.63 10.11 -2.60
CA GLY A 49 -1.98 11.42 -2.57
C GLY A 49 -0.44 11.32 -2.58
N ALA A 50 0.19 12.30 -3.24
CA ALA A 50 1.63 12.27 -3.50
C ALA A 50 2.50 12.18 -2.24
N GLU A 51 2.18 12.95 -1.20
CA GLU A 51 2.96 12.99 0.04
C GLU A 51 2.98 11.64 0.75
N GLY A 52 1.81 11.02 0.99
CA GLY A 52 1.75 9.72 1.62
C GLY A 52 2.29 8.61 0.74
N TRP A 53 2.18 8.72 -0.59
CA TRP A 53 2.83 7.80 -1.52
C TRP A 53 4.36 7.82 -1.37
N HIS A 54 4.95 9.01 -1.27
CA HIS A 54 6.39 9.17 -1.06
C HIS A 54 6.83 8.69 0.32
N ALA A 55 6.04 8.98 1.36
CA ALA A 55 6.30 8.51 2.71
C ALA A 55 6.32 6.97 2.79
N ILE A 56 5.36 6.29 2.14
CA ILE A 56 5.32 4.81 2.08
C ILE A 56 6.48 4.28 1.24
N TYR A 57 6.85 4.93 0.13
CA TYR A 57 8.00 4.53 -0.66
C TYR A 57 9.31 4.53 0.17
N ASP A 58 9.60 5.63 0.86
CA ASP A 58 10.78 5.74 1.72
C ASP A 58 10.80 4.66 2.81
N LEU A 59 9.62 4.32 3.28
CA LEU A 59 9.37 3.27 4.26
C LEU A 59 9.71 1.88 3.71
N PHE A 60 9.28 1.53 2.50
CA PHE A 60 9.69 0.29 1.83
C PHE A 60 11.20 0.26 1.53
N CYS A 61 11.80 1.38 1.14
CA CYS A 61 13.25 1.47 0.95
C CYS A 61 14.01 1.08 2.23
N ARG A 62 13.64 1.69 3.37
CA ARG A 62 14.23 1.38 4.68
C ARG A 62 13.99 -0.07 5.09
N PHE A 63 12.81 -0.62 4.80
CA PHE A 63 12.50 -2.02 5.06
C PHE A 63 13.45 -2.95 4.29
N ASN A 64 13.69 -2.68 3.00
CA ASN A 64 14.59 -3.50 2.20
C ASN A 64 16.07 -3.35 2.61
N GLU A 65 16.48 -2.18 3.13
CA GLU A 65 17.81 -1.99 3.70
C GLU A 65 18.04 -2.85 4.95
N SER A 66 17.01 -3.01 5.80
CA SER A 66 17.08 -3.84 7.01
C SER A 66 16.81 -5.33 6.77
N HIS A 67 16.24 -5.69 5.61
CA HIS A 67 15.95 -7.07 5.19
C HIS A 67 16.62 -7.40 3.85
N PRO A 68 17.96 -7.57 3.82
CA PRO A 68 18.68 -7.89 2.59
C PRO A 68 18.15 -9.17 1.94
N GLY A 69 17.79 -9.09 0.66
CA GLY A 69 17.29 -10.22 -0.13
C GLY A 69 15.80 -10.21 -0.41
N GLU A 70 15.00 -9.41 0.30
CA GLU A 70 13.56 -9.24 0.00
C GLU A 70 13.35 -8.55 -1.34
N SER A 71 14.19 -7.55 -1.68
CA SER A 71 14.14 -6.88 -2.98
C SER A 71 15.52 -6.61 -3.55
N ILE A 72 15.67 -6.79 -4.86
CA ILE A 72 16.89 -6.45 -5.61
C ILE A 72 17.05 -4.92 -5.70
N PHE A 73 15.93 -4.19 -5.68
CA PHE A 73 15.86 -2.75 -5.75
C PHE A 73 15.07 -2.21 -4.55
N PRO A 74 15.65 -1.37 -3.67
CA PRO A 74 14.94 -0.82 -2.53
C PRO A 74 13.65 -0.09 -2.95
N GLY A 75 12.54 -0.45 -2.31
CA GLY A 75 11.21 0.04 -2.67
C GLY A 75 10.60 -0.58 -3.93
N GLY A 76 11.23 -1.62 -4.49
CA GLY A 76 10.84 -2.24 -5.76
C GLY A 76 9.42 -2.81 -5.74
N LEU A 77 9.00 -3.41 -4.61
CA LEU A 77 7.65 -3.91 -4.47
C LEU A 77 6.61 -2.78 -4.49
N TRP A 78 6.88 -1.66 -3.81
CA TRP A 78 5.97 -0.51 -3.82
C TRP A 78 5.84 0.11 -5.22
N LEU A 79 6.95 0.22 -5.96
CA LEU A 79 6.92 0.77 -7.32
C LEU A 79 6.17 -0.13 -8.33
N SER A 80 6.25 -1.45 -8.14
CA SER A 80 5.64 -2.43 -9.05
C SER A 80 4.18 -2.70 -8.70
N MET A 81 3.89 -2.97 -7.43
CA MET A 81 2.60 -3.50 -6.95
C MET A 81 1.90 -2.62 -5.93
N GLY A 82 2.57 -1.56 -5.44
CA GLY A 82 1.99 -0.59 -4.52
C GLY A 82 0.94 0.30 -5.16
N PHE A 83 0.56 1.36 -4.43
CA PHE A 83 -0.50 2.25 -4.86
C PHE A 83 -0.02 3.15 -6.00
N VAL A 84 -0.96 3.65 -6.79
CA VAL A 84 -0.67 4.60 -7.87
C VAL A 84 -0.67 6.01 -7.29
N LYS A 85 0.40 6.77 -7.54
CA LYS A 85 0.48 8.17 -7.10
C LYS A 85 -0.52 9.04 -7.85
N ASP A 86 -1.22 9.90 -7.12
CA ASP A 86 -2.18 10.86 -7.64
C ASP A 86 -1.94 12.26 -7.04
N GLU A 87 -1.65 13.23 -7.90
CA GLU A 87 -1.36 14.62 -7.51
C GLU A 87 -2.65 15.42 -7.20
N GLN A 88 -3.83 14.86 -7.47
CA GLN A 88 -5.13 15.52 -7.21
C GLN A 88 -5.74 15.11 -5.86
N LEU A 89 -5.27 14.03 -5.25
CA LEU A 89 -5.73 13.56 -3.95
C LEU A 89 -5.01 14.29 -2.81
N SER A 90 -5.68 14.40 -1.67
CA SER A 90 -5.05 14.94 -0.46
C SER A 90 -3.89 14.03 -0.01
N PRO A 91 -2.88 14.54 0.71
CA PRO A 91 -1.64 13.83 1.07
C PRO A 91 -1.75 12.34 1.42
N TRP A 92 -2.69 11.97 2.31
CA TRP A 92 -2.92 10.61 2.78
C TRP A 92 -4.27 10.03 2.36
N GLU A 93 -4.93 10.68 1.40
CA GLU A 93 -6.18 10.22 0.82
C GLU A 93 -5.90 9.10 -0.18
N VAL A 94 -6.72 8.05 -0.10
CA VAL A 94 -6.66 6.88 -0.96
C VAL A 94 -8.00 6.72 -1.66
N ASP A 95 -7.98 6.46 -2.97
CA ASP A 95 -9.15 6.19 -3.79
C ASP A 95 -9.10 4.78 -4.39
N CYS A 96 -10.07 3.96 -4.01
CA CYS A 96 -10.28 2.60 -4.52
C CYS A 96 -11.46 2.53 -5.51
N SER A 97 -11.98 3.65 -6.03
CA SER A 97 -13.17 3.68 -6.91
C SER A 97 -13.00 2.85 -8.19
N ASP A 98 -11.80 2.83 -8.74
CA ASP A 98 -11.50 2.18 -10.02
C ASP A 98 -11.19 0.68 -9.87
N MET A 99 -11.23 0.14 -8.65
CA MET A 99 -10.90 -1.24 -8.38
C MET A 99 -12.11 -2.17 -8.56
N LYS A 100 -11.85 -3.37 -9.09
CA LYS A 100 -12.85 -4.43 -9.22
C LYS A 100 -12.44 -5.65 -8.41
N PHE A 101 -13.39 -6.24 -7.70
CA PHE A 101 -13.17 -7.35 -6.79
C PHE A 101 -14.05 -8.55 -7.15
N ALA A 102 -13.53 -9.75 -6.92
CA ALA A 102 -14.33 -10.95 -6.74
C ALA A 102 -14.48 -11.19 -5.23
N PHE A 103 -15.68 -11.54 -4.79
CA PHE A 103 -15.99 -11.83 -3.38
C PHE A 103 -16.33 -13.31 -3.22
N LYS A 104 -16.05 -13.84 -2.02
CA LYS A 104 -16.42 -15.19 -1.59
C LYS A 104 -17.94 -15.36 -1.47
#